data_AF-A0A1Q7VCD6-F1
#
_entry.id   AF-A0A1Q7VCD6-F1
#
_cell.length_a   1.000
_cell.length_b   1.000
_cell.length_c   1.000
_cell.angle_alpha   90.00
_cell.angle_beta   90.00
_cell.angle_gamma   90.00
#
_symmetry.space_group_name_H-M   'P 1'
#
loop_
_entity.id
_entity.type
_entity.pdbx_description
1 polymer ?
#
loop_
_entity_poly.entity_id
_entity_poly.type
_entity_poly.pdbx_seq_one_letter_code
_entity_poly.pdbx_strand_id
1 'polypeptide(L)'
;LWAVANTLTIFAVRDVGLSIAFPLWNSNSLLGIIWGIVFFKELRGADSRRRFGVIGGALLMFAGATVLAIASASQVPSRDAARGVVAALSAGVLWGTMYIPYRKAYLTGMSPLSFVTFFTVGELGMMSTLALTYSGGASALWSQLAGAKHVLFWLLAGGFIWVIGDLFQQYAVKYAGITRGIPLSNTNQLWGLLWGILVFGELRSASGSVLAQVIGGSMVMAVGAGVIALSSVDRREHLRWQEAAEREGSRYGVRAEYTQARIAGEAGAIGATRRRSALDWVVVGLATAIIIAFALVARAPQINIHLGWALALIVATIAMLSTAASALWRATRFN
;
A
#
# COMPACT_ATOMS: atom_id res chain seq x y z
N LEU A 1 1.49 14.76 1.55
CA LEU A 1 0.69 13.88 2.45
C LEU A 1 1.44 12.60 2.76
N TRP A 2 1.72 11.75 1.77
CA TRP A 2 2.36 10.44 1.98
C TRP A 2 3.74 10.50 2.67
N ALA A 3 4.66 11.34 2.18
CA ALA A 3 6.01 11.44 2.77
C ALA A 3 5.99 11.94 4.23
N VAL A 4 5.10 12.89 4.53
CA VAL A 4 4.89 13.39 5.89
C VAL A 4 4.32 12.30 6.79
N ALA A 5 3.33 11.55 6.31
CA ALA A 5 2.75 10.42 7.04
C ALA A 5 3.80 9.35 7.36
N ASN A 6 4.66 8.98 6.40
CA ASN A 6 5.77 8.04 6.65
C ASN A 6 6.78 8.58 7.67
N THR A 7 7.04 9.89 7.67
CA THR A 7 7.91 10.49 8.68
C THR A 7 7.27 10.41 10.07
N LEU A 8 5.97 10.64 10.16
CA LEU A 8 5.21 10.54 11.41
C LEU A 8 5.12 9.10 11.94
N THR A 9 5.03 8.08 11.08
CA THR A 9 5.05 6.69 11.53
C THR A 9 6.39 6.32 12.15
N ILE A 10 7.52 6.83 11.62
CA ILE A 10 8.84 6.65 12.24
C ILE A 10 8.86 7.24 13.66
N PHE A 11 8.37 8.47 13.84
CA PHE A 11 8.28 9.09 15.16
C PHE A 11 7.31 8.34 16.09
N ALA A 12 6.18 7.88 15.57
CA ALA A 12 5.22 7.12 16.35
C ALA A 12 5.82 5.80 16.87
N VAL A 13 6.49 5.02 16.00
CA VAL A 13 7.16 3.79 16.42
C VAL A 13 8.24 4.08 17.46
N ARG A 14 9.00 5.17 17.29
CA ARG A 14 10.03 5.58 18.26
C ARG A 14 9.44 5.92 19.64
N ASP A 15 8.30 6.62 19.68
CA ASP A 15 7.80 7.24 20.91
C ASP A 15 6.78 6.38 21.68
N VAL A 16 5.98 5.56 20.98
CA VAL A 16 4.97 4.66 21.59
C VAL A 16 5.15 3.18 21.25
N GLY A 17 6.15 2.84 20.44
CA GLY A 17 6.36 1.47 19.98
C GLY A 17 5.41 1.05 18.86
N LEU A 18 5.75 -0.05 18.19
CA LEU A 18 5.00 -0.58 17.04
C LEU A 18 3.58 -0.98 17.44
N SER A 19 3.39 -1.54 18.64
CA SER A 19 2.11 -2.09 19.09
C SER A 19 1.00 -1.07 19.25
N ILE A 20 1.35 0.15 19.69
CA ILE A 20 0.41 1.26 19.83
C ILE A 20 0.32 2.03 18.52
N ALA A 21 1.45 2.31 17.86
CA ALA A 21 1.46 3.13 16.67
C ALA A 21 0.71 2.48 15.49
N PHE A 22 0.86 1.15 15.34
CA PHE A 22 0.37 0.43 14.18
C PHE A 22 -1.15 0.38 14.04
N PRO A 23 -1.94 0.04 15.08
CA PRO A 23 -3.41 0.12 14.99
C PRO A 23 -3.88 1.54 14.72
N LEU A 24 -3.23 2.53 15.33
CA LEU A 24 -3.64 3.92 15.24
C LEU A 24 -3.51 4.46 13.82
N TRP A 25 -2.40 4.21 13.11
CA TRP A 25 -2.30 4.66 11.71
C TRP A 25 -3.09 3.78 10.74
N ASN A 26 -3.42 2.53 11.09
CA ASN A 26 -4.28 1.66 10.29
C ASN A 26 -5.74 2.11 10.28
N SER A 27 -6.13 3.05 11.14
CA SER A 27 -7.36 3.81 11.00
C SER A 27 -7.52 4.51 9.64
N ASN A 28 -6.42 4.62 8.86
CA ASN A 28 -6.45 5.12 7.49
C ASN A 28 -7.49 4.40 6.61
N SER A 29 -7.75 3.10 6.81
CA SER A 29 -8.73 2.37 6.00
C SER A 29 -10.16 2.79 6.35
N LEU A 30 -10.43 3.03 7.63
CA LEU A 30 -11.73 3.53 8.09
C LEU A 30 -11.99 4.93 7.54
N LEU A 31 -10.98 5.80 7.57
CA LEU A 31 -11.07 7.13 6.95
C LEU A 31 -11.22 7.04 5.43
N GLY A 32 -10.50 6.12 4.77
CA GLY A 32 -10.66 5.86 3.35
C GLY A 32 -12.09 5.47 2.99
N ILE A 33 -12.74 4.62 3.80
CA ILE A 33 -14.15 4.26 3.62
C ILE A 33 -15.06 5.48 3.81
N ILE A 34 -14.84 6.28 4.85
CA ILE A 34 -15.60 7.51 5.10
C ILE A 34 -15.51 8.43 3.89
N TRP A 35 -14.31 8.66 3.36
CA TRP A 35 -14.12 9.50 2.17
C TRP A 35 -14.71 8.90 0.89
N GLY A 36 -14.62 7.58 0.72
CA GLY A 36 -15.28 6.85 -0.36
C GLY A 36 -16.79 7.09 -0.37
N ILE A 37 -17.43 7.00 0.81
CA ILE A 37 -18.87 7.23 0.97
C ILE A 37 -19.23 8.71 0.79
N VAL A 38 -18.50 9.63 1.43
CA VAL A 38 -18.84 11.06 1.46
C VAL A 38 -18.56 11.75 0.13
N PHE A 39 -17.35 11.62 -0.42
CA PHE A 39 -16.93 12.36 -1.60
C PHE A 39 -17.28 11.65 -2.91
N PHE A 40 -17.16 10.31 -2.93
CA PHE A 40 -17.32 9.53 -4.15
C PHE A 40 -18.67 8.81 -4.22
N LYS A 41 -19.50 8.91 -3.17
CA LYS A 41 -20.80 8.24 -3.07
C LYS A 41 -20.68 6.73 -3.31
N GLU A 42 -19.53 6.14 -2.96
CA GLU A 42 -19.34 4.68 -2.99
C GLU A 42 -20.35 4.02 -2.05
N LEU A 43 -20.77 2.79 -2.37
CA LEU A 43 -21.86 2.07 -1.68
C LEU A 43 -23.27 2.70 -1.80
N ARG A 44 -23.43 3.89 -2.39
CA ARG A 44 -24.74 4.52 -2.56
C ARG A 44 -25.53 3.78 -3.65
N GLY A 45 -26.61 3.10 -3.26
CA GLY A 45 -27.39 2.24 -4.16
C GLY A 45 -27.03 0.76 -4.08
N ALA A 46 -25.97 0.40 -3.35
CA ALA A 46 -25.73 -0.98 -2.95
C ALA A 46 -26.78 -1.44 -1.93
N ASP A 47 -27.12 -2.72 -1.98
CA ASP A 47 -28.04 -3.35 -1.02
C ASP A 47 -27.48 -3.29 0.39
N SER A 48 -28.36 -3.25 1.39
CA SER A 48 -27.97 -3.17 2.81
C SER A 48 -26.96 -4.25 3.20
N ARG A 49 -27.12 -5.48 2.68
CA ARG A 49 -26.17 -6.59 2.92
C ARG A 49 -24.73 -6.25 2.50
N ARG A 50 -24.54 -5.62 1.35
CA ARG A 50 -23.21 -5.24 0.84
C ARG A 50 -22.63 -4.06 1.61
N ARG A 51 -23.46 -3.09 2.02
CA ARG A 51 -23.01 -1.99 2.88
C ARG A 51 -22.53 -2.49 4.24
N PHE A 52 -23.32 -3.34 4.88
CA PHE A 52 -22.94 -3.98 6.13
C PHE A 52 -21.73 -4.91 5.96
N GLY A 53 -21.61 -5.59 4.82
CA GLY A 53 -20.43 -6.38 4.51
C GLY A 53 -19.15 -5.55 4.44
N VAL A 54 -19.16 -4.43 3.70
CA VAL A 54 -17.97 -3.58 3.58
C VAL A 54 -17.61 -2.89 4.91
N ILE A 55 -18.59 -2.28 5.58
CA ILE A 55 -18.35 -1.58 6.85
C ILE A 55 -17.99 -2.57 7.96
N GLY A 56 -18.77 -3.64 8.11
CA GLY A 56 -18.52 -4.69 9.10
C GLY A 56 -17.21 -5.41 8.86
N GLY A 57 -16.89 -5.74 7.61
CA GLY A 57 -15.61 -6.32 7.23
C GLY A 57 -14.44 -5.40 7.58
N ALA A 58 -14.54 -4.10 7.32
CA ALA A 58 -13.48 -3.15 7.67
C ALA A 58 -13.29 -2.98 9.18
N LEU A 59 -14.38 -2.98 9.95
CA LEU A 59 -14.33 -2.98 11.41
C LEU A 59 -13.66 -4.25 11.96
N LEU A 60 -13.98 -5.42 11.38
CA LEU A 60 -13.32 -6.69 11.72
C LEU A 60 -11.83 -6.64 11.38
N MET A 61 -11.45 -6.11 10.20
CA MET A 61 -10.04 -5.95 9.83
C MET A 61 -9.31 -5.03 10.82
N PHE A 62 -9.90 -3.90 11.17
CA PHE A 62 -9.33 -2.98 12.16
C PHE A 62 -9.20 -3.60 13.55
N ALA A 63 -10.23 -4.33 14.01
CA ALA A 63 -10.20 -5.03 15.29
C ALA A 63 -9.13 -6.13 15.31
N GLY A 64 -9.05 -6.95 14.26
CA GLY A 64 -8.03 -8.00 14.11
C GLY A 64 -6.62 -7.43 14.10
N ALA A 65 -6.38 -6.37 13.32
CA ALA A 65 -5.11 -5.65 13.30
C ALA A 65 -4.73 -5.06 14.67
N THR A 66 -5.72 -4.55 15.42
CA THR A 66 -5.51 -4.02 16.77
C THR A 66 -5.08 -5.12 17.74
N VAL A 67 -5.76 -6.27 17.72
CA VAL A 67 -5.39 -7.44 18.53
C VAL A 67 -3.98 -7.92 18.18
N LEU A 68 -3.65 -8.01 16.88
CA LEU A 68 -2.33 -8.41 16.41
C LEU A 68 -1.21 -7.49 16.92
N ALA A 69 -1.43 -6.18 16.86
CA ALA A 69 -0.44 -5.23 17.30
C ALA A 69 -0.22 -5.26 18.82
N ILE A 70 -1.30 -5.42 19.60
CA ILE A 70 -1.22 -5.59 21.05
C ILE A 70 -0.43 -6.86 21.39
N ALA A 71 -0.71 -7.97 20.69
CA ALA A 71 -0.06 -9.25 20.96
C ALA A 71 1.42 -9.27 20.53
N SER A 72 1.78 -8.49 19.50
CA SER A 72 3.16 -8.40 18.97
C SER A 72 4.03 -7.36 19.69
N ALA A 73 3.52 -6.77 20.79
CA ALA A 73 4.20 -5.74 21.55
C ALA A 73 5.35 -6.31 22.40
N SER A 74 6.61 -6.09 21.99
CA SER A 74 7.72 -6.08 22.95
C SER A 74 7.73 -4.75 23.70
N GLN A 75 7.90 -4.79 25.03
CA GLN A 75 7.81 -3.61 25.90
C GLN A 75 8.93 -2.60 25.61
N VAL A 76 8.70 -1.67 24.69
CA VAL A 76 9.52 -0.45 24.59
C VAL A 76 8.97 0.56 25.60
N PRO A 77 9.76 1.03 26.58
CA PRO A 77 9.32 2.08 27.48
C PRO A 77 8.90 3.30 26.67
N SER A 78 7.66 3.75 26.80
CA SER A 78 7.19 4.94 26.09
C SER A 78 7.95 6.15 26.60
N ARG A 79 8.77 6.77 25.75
CA ARG A 79 9.52 7.98 26.12
C ARG A 79 8.60 9.19 26.22
N ASP A 80 7.59 9.27 25.34
CA ASP A 80 6.69 10.42 25.18
C ASP A 80 5.34 9.99 24.55
N ALA A 81 4.53 9.26 25.33
CA ALA A 81 3.39 8.51 24.79
C ALA A 81 2.36 9.37 24.03
N ALA A 82 2.07 10.58 24.52
CA ALA A 82 1.11 11.48 23.87
C ALA A 82 1.57 11.90 22.45
N ARG A 83 2.87 12.20 22.29
CA ARG A 83 3.43 12.59 20.99
C ARG A 83 3.38 11.45 19.99
N GLY A 84 3.73 10.24 20.41
CA GLY A 84 3.67 9.07 19.52
C GLY A 84 2.24 8.71 19.09
N VAL A 85 1.25 8.82 19.99
CA VAL A 85 -0.17 8.61 19.65
C VAL A 85 -0.65 9.65 18.65
N VAL A 86 -0.35 10.94 18.88
CA VAL A 86 -0.71 12.03 17.96
C VAL A 86 -0.04 11.83 16.60
N ALA A 87 1.23 11.43 16.56
CA ALA A 87 1.94 11.15 15.32
C ALA A 87 1.31 9.98 14.56
N ALA A 88 0.96 8.88 15.24
CA ALA A 88 0.32 7.72 14.62
C ALA A 88 -1.06 8.05 14.04
N LEU A 89 -1.90 8.74 14.81
CA LEU A 89 -3.23 9.18 14.35
C LEU A 89 -3.11 10.17 13.19
N SER A 90 -2.19 11.13 13.27
CA SER A 90 -1.94 12.08 12.19
C SER A 90 -1.47 11.38 10.91
N ALA A 91 -0.58 10.38 11.02
CA ALA A 91 -0.19 9.55 9.89
C ALA A 91 -1.40 8.82 9.28
N GLY A 92 -2.26 8.24 10.13
CA GLY A 92 -3.51 7.60 9.71
C GLY A 92 -4.45 8.56 8.96
N VAL A 93 -4.61 9.78 9.46
CA VAL A 93 -5.41 10.83 8.80
C VAL A 93 -4.81 11.23 7.46
N LEU A 94 -3.51 11.47 7.40
CA LEU A 94 -2.83 11.88 6.16
C LEU A 94 -2.89 10.80 5.09
N TRP A 95 -2.66 9.53 5.45
CA TRP A 95 -2.81 8.40 4.53
C TRP A 95 -4.26 8.19 4.13
N GLY A 96 -5.21 8.20 5.06
CA GLY A 96 -6.64 8.07 4.75
C GLY A 96 -7.13 9.16 3.79
N THR A 97 -6.68 10.39 4.00
CA THR A 97 -7.03 11.55 3.17
C THR A 97 -6.35 11.52 1.80
N MET A 98 -5.16 10.93 1.68
CA MET A 98 -4.47 10.83 0.38
C MET A 98 -5.25 9.99 -0.64
N TYR A 99 -6.16 9.12 -0.20
CA TYR A 99 -6.98 8.33 -1.11
C TYR A 99 -8.00 9.18 -1.89
N ILE A 100 -8.33 10.38 -1.43
CA ILE A 100 -9.22 11.30 -2.15
C ILE A 100 -8.65 11.69 -3.51
N PRO A 101 -7.45 12.32 -3.61
CA PRO A 101 -6.87 12.64 -4.91
C PRO A 101 -6.61 11.40 -5.77
N TYR A 102 -6.37 10.22 -5.16
CA TYR A 102 -6.16 8.97 -5.92
C TYR A 102 -7.42 8.61 -6.71
N ARG A 103 -8.55 8.50 -6.00
CA ARG A 103 -9.81 8.13 -6.63
C ARG A 103 -10.28 9.18 -7.63
N LYS A 104 -10.05 10.45 -7.31
CA LYS A 104 -10.35 11.55 -8.23
C LYS A 104 -9.56 11.43 -9.54
N ALA A 105 -8.26 11.15 -9.49
CA ALA A 105 -7.45 10.93 -10.69
C ALA A 105 -7.93 9.71 -11.50
N TYR A 106 -8.37 8.64 -10.84
CA TYR A 106 -8.88 7.46 -11.55
C TYR A 106 -10.24 7.68 -12.20
N LEU A 107 -11.10 8.55 -11.64
CA LEU A 107 -12.36 8.94 -12.26
C LEU A 107 -12.17 9.73 -13.57
N THR A 108 -11.02 10.38 -13.77
CA THR A 108 -10.68 11.03 -15.05
C THR A 108 -10.00 10.08 -16.06
N GLY A 109 -9.99 8.77 -15.78
CA GLY A 109 -9.38 7.77 -16.66
C GLY A 109 -7.85 7.67 -16.58
N MET A 110 -7.20 8.29 -15.58
CA MET A 110 -5.75 8.18 -15.40
C MET A 110 -5.34 6.72 -15.15
N SER A 111 -4.20 6.28 -15.72
CA SER A 111 -3.63 4.97 -15.34
C SER A 111 -2.98 5.03 -13.96
N PRO A 112 -3.03 3.92 -13.20
CA PRO A 112 -2.22 3.75 -12.00
C PRO A 112 -0.72 4.01 -12.26
N LEU A 113 -0.20 3.63 -13.42
CA LEU A 113 1.20 3.91 -13.80
C LEU A 113 1.51 5.40 -13.91
N SER A 114 0.64 6.19 -14.57
CA SER A 114 0.83 7.64 -14.68
C SER A 114 0.73 8.30 -13.31
N PHE A 115 -0.21 7.85 -12.50
CA PHE A 115 -0.38 8.31 -11.13
C PHE A 115 0.89 8.08 -10.29
N VAL A 116 1.36 6.83 -10.24
CA VAL A 116 2.55 6.44 -9.45
C VAL A 116 3.78 7.22 -9.94
N THR A 117 3.92 7.44 -11.24
CA THR A 117 5.02 8.23 -11.81
C THR A 117 5.02 9.67 -11.27
N PHE A 118 3.89 10.36 -11.33
CA PHE A 118 3.79 11.74 -10.84
C PHE A 118 3.94 11.82 -9.31
N PHE A 119 3.35 10.86 -8.61
CA PHE A 119 3.48 10.70 -7.16
C PHE A 119 4.94 10.55 -6.72
N THR A 120 5.73 9.72 -7.44
CA THR A 120 7.14 9.45 -7.14
C THR A 120 8.00 10.71 -7.27
N VAL A 121 7.68 11.63 -8.19
CA VAL A 121 8.40 12.92 -8.32
C VAL A 121 8.23 13.76 -7.05
N GLY A 122 6.99 13.86 -6.56
CA GLY A 122 6.69 14.58 -5.31
C GLY A 122 7.31 13.92 -4.08
N GLU A 123 7.30 12.59 -4.03
CA GLU A 123 7.95 11.82 -2.98
C GLU A 123 9.47 12.04 -2.97
N LEU A 124 10.14 11.90 -4.12
CA LEU A 124 11.58 12.09 -4.24
C LEU A 124 11.99 13.49 -3.79
N GLY A 125 11.28 14.53 -4.23
CA GLY A 125 11.55 15.91 -3.83
C GLY A 125 11.40 16.13 -2.32
N MET A 126 10.30 15.65 -1.73
CA MET A 126 10.06 15.80 -0.29
C MET A 126 11.05 14.99 0.55
N MET A 127 11.28 13.73 0.21
CA MET A 127 12.23 12.87 0.94
C MET A 127 13.66 13.39 0.83
N SER A 128 14.07 13.91 -0.33
CA SER A 128 15.38 14.55 -0.49
C SER A 128 15.51 15.80 0.37
N THR A 129 14.47 16.64 0.40
CA THR A 129 14.45 17.85 1.23
C THR A 129 14.57 17.50 2.72
N LEU A 130 13.79 16.51 3.17
CA LEU A 130 13.85 16.03 4.55
C LEU A 130 15.23 15.43 4.88
N ALA A 131 15.76 14.57 4.02
CA ALA A 131 17.07 13.96 4.21
C ALA A 131 18.18 15.01 4.33
N LEU A 132 18.21 16.00 3.43
CA LEU A 132 19.19 17.09 3.46
C LEU A 132 19.06 17.94 4.74
N THR A 133 17.83 18.25 5.14
CA THR A 133 17.55 19.09 6.31
C THR A 133 17.93 18.38 7.61
N TYR A 134 17.53 17.11 7.78
CA TYR A 134 17.78 16.36 9.01
C TYR A 134 19.22 15.84 9.13
N SER A 135 19.89 15.54 8.02
CA SER A 135 21.31 15.13 8.06
C SER A 135 22.27 16.30 8.26
N GLY A 136 21.80 17.55 8.19
CA GLY A 136 22.66 18.74 8.33
C GLY A 136 23.41 19.13 7.04
N GLY A 137 22.86 18.77 5.88
CA GLY A 137 23.41 19.11 4.56
C GLY A 137 23.88 17.91 3.73
N ALA A 138 24.28 18.18 2.49
CA ALA A 138 24.61 17.15 1.51
C ALA A 138 25.86 16.33 1.86
N SER A 139 26.89 16.95 2.44
CA SER A 139 28.13 16.28 2.84
C SER A 139 27.90 15.26 3.96
N ALA A 140 27.13 15.65 4.97
CA ALA A 140 26.78 14.77 6.09
C ALA A 140 25.90 13.60 5.64
N LEU A 141 24.90 13.86 4.78
CA LEU A 141 24.09 12.81 4.17
C LEU A 141 24.95 11.83 3.35
N TRP A 142 25.86 12.35 2.53
CA TRP A 142 26.78 11.51 1.75
C TRP A 142 27.65 10.63 2.64
N SER A 143 28.20 11.18 3.73
CA SER A 143 28.99 10.41 4.69
C SER A 143 28.18 9.28 5.33
N GLN A 144 26.91 9.52 5.68
CA GLN A 144 26.02 8.50 6.22
C GLN A 144 25.75 7.39 5.20
N LEU A 145 25.44 7.74 3.96
CA LEU A 145 25.18 6.79 2.87
C LEU A 145 26.42 5.96 2.52
N ALA A 146 27.59 6.61 2.42
CA ALA A 146 28.86 5.94 2.15
C ALA A 146 29.23 4.95 3.27
N GLY A 147 28.95 5.32 4.54
CA GLY A 147 29.11 4.43 5.69
C GLY A 147 28.14 3.23 5.66
N ALA A 148 26.92 3.43 5.16
CA ALA A 148 25.88 2.40 5.10
C ALA A 148 25.85 1.60 3.78
N LYS A 149 26.83 1.78 2.88
CA LYS A 149 26.84 1.23 1.52
C LYS A 149 26.55 -0.28 1.42
N HIS A 150 26.94 -1.06 2.42
CA HIS A 150 26.75 -2.50 2.46
C HIS A 150 25.29 -2.94 2.68
N VAL A 151 24.43 -2.03 3.13
CA VAL A 151 23.00 -2.30 3.41
C VAL A 151 22.07 -1.65 2.37
N LEU A 152 22.55 -0.64 1.64
CA LEU A 152 21.74 0.14 0.68
C LEU A 152 21.03 -0.73 -0.38
N PHE A 153 21.66 -1.83 -0.81
CA PHE A 153 21.01 -2.79 -1.71
C PHE A 153 19.73 -3.38 -1.13
N TRP A 154 19.73 -3.79 0.14
CA TRP A 154 18.55 -4.39 0.78
C TRP A 154 17.41 -3.39 0.92
N LEU A 155 17.74 -2.12 1.21
CA LEU A 155 16.77 -1.03 1.22
C LEU A 155 16.17 -0.80 -0.18
N LEU A 156 17.02 -0.80 -1.22
CA LEU A 156 16.59 -0.67 -2.61
C LEU A 156 15.70 -1.84 -3.05
N ALA A 157 16.06 -3.07 -2.69
CA ALA A 157 15.27 -4.26 -2.97
C ALA A 157 13.89 -4.21 -2.28
N GLY A 158 13.85 -3.78 -1.02
CA GLY A 158 12.60 -3.53 -0.30
C GLY A 158 11.73 -2.49 -1.00
N GLY A 159 12.32 -1.36 -1.42
CA GLY A 159 11.64 -0.33 -2.19
C GLY A 159 11.10 -0.83 -3.54
N PHE A 160 11.87 -1.66 -4.26
CA PHE A 160 11.43 -2.25 -5.51
C PHE A 160 10.20 -3.16 -5.35
N ILE A 161 10.22 -4.05 -4.35
CA ILE A 161 9.07 -4.91 -4.02
C ILE A 161 7.86 -4.05 -3.59
N TRP A 162 8.11 -3.00 -2.81
CA TRP A 162 7.07 -2.07 -2.38
C TRP A 162 6.38 -1.38 -3.57
N VAL A 163 7.13 -0.89 -4.57
CA VAL A 163 6.56 -0.28 -5.78
C VAL A 163 5.64 -1.25 -6.54
N ILE A 164 6.02 -2.53 -6.62
CA ILE A 164 5.16 -3.54 -7.23
C ILE A 164 3.86 -3.69 -6.43
N GLY A 165 3.96 -3.82 -5.11
CA GLY A 165 2.79 -3.91 -4.22
C GLY A 165 1.88 -2.68 -4.31
N ASP A 166 2.47 -1.47 -4.30
CA ASP A 166 1.75 -0.21 -4.44
C ASP A 166 1.01 -0.16 -5.79
N LEU A 167 1.65 -0.57 -6.89
CA LEU A 167 0.99 -0.62 -8.19
C LEU A 167 -0.29 -1.50 -8.16
N PHE A 168 -0.22 -2.68 -7.56
CA PHE A 168 -1.39 -3.55 -7.40
C PHE A 168 -2.46 -2.95 -6.48
N GLN A 169 -2.05 -2.28 -5.41
CA GLN A 169 -2.97 -1.52 -4.55
C GLN A 169 -3.68 -0.43 -5.34
N GLN A 170 -2.96 0.31 -6.19
CA GLN A 170 -3.53 1.36 -7.03
C GLN A 170 -4.52 0.81 -8.06
N TYR A 171 -4.23 -0.35 -8.64
CA TYR A 171 -5.21 -1.07 -9.47
C TYR A 171 -6.44 -1.53 -8.69
N ALA A 172 -6.26 -2.01 -7.45
CA ALA A 172 -7.39 -2.35 -6.58
C ALA A 172 -8.25 -1.12 -6.27
N VAL A 173 -7.66 0.05 -6.00
CA VAL A 173 -8.42 1.30 -5.80
C VAL A 173 -9.13 1.75 -7.08
N LYS A 174 -8.49 1.63 -8.25
CA LYS A 174 -9.10 1.97 -9.54
C LYS A 174 -10.34 1.11 -9.81
N TYR A 175 -10.23 -0.21 -9.66
CA TYR A 175 -11.28 -1.15 -10.07
C TYR A 175 -12.27 -1.55 -8.97
N ALA A 176 -11.85 -1.60 -7.71
CA ALA A 176 -12.70 -1.96 -6.57
C ALA A 176 -13.15 -0.75 -5.73
N GLY A 177 -12.61 0.44 -5.98
CA GLY A 177 -12.91 1.66 -5.22
C GLY A 177 -12.10 1.77 -3.93
N ILE A 178 -12.17 2.94 -3.28
CA ILE A 178 -11.44 3.16 -2.02
C ILE A 178 -12.01 2.25 -0.93
N THR A 179 -13.33 2.11 -0.85
CA THR A 179 -14.00 1.38 0.25
C THR A 179 -13.67 -0.10 0.31
N ARG A 180 -13.18 -0.69 -0.80
CA ARG A 180 -12.83 -2.12 -0.87
C ARG A 180 -11.33 -2.34 -1.11
N GLY A 181 -10.73 -1.56 -2.02
CA GLY A 181 -9.33 -1.73 -2.40
C GLY A 181 -8.36 -1.50 -1.24
N ILE A 182 -8.57 -0.42 -0.48
CA ILE A 182 -7.68 -0.06 0.63
C ILE A 182 -7.76 -1.05 1.81
N PRO A 183 -8.96 -1.42 2.31
CA PRO A 183 -9.02 -2.45 3.34
C PRO A 183 -8.38 -3.76 2.90
N LEU A 184 -8.62 -4.21 1.65
CA LEU A 184 -8.03 -5.45 1.15
C LEU A 184 -6.50 -5.38 1.04
N SER A 185 -5.91 -4.24 0.68
CA SER A 185 -4.45 -4.09 0.65
C SER A 185 -3.81 -4.14 2.06
N ASN A 186 -4.57 -3.76 3.10
CA ASN A 186 -4.15 -3.93 4.49
C ASN A 186 -4.12 -5.39 4.98
N THR A 187 -4.42 -6.37 4.12
CA THR A 187 -4.06 -7.78 4.40
C THR A 187 -2.55 -8.03 4.34
N ASN A 188 -1.74 -7.06 3.87
CA ASN A 188 -0.28 -7.11 3.93
C ASN A 188 0.27 -7.45 5.33
N GLN A 189 -0.47 -7.12 6.39
CA GLN A 189 -0.10 -7.40 7.78
C GLN A 189 -0.13 -8.90 8.09
N LEU A 190 -1.07 -9.65 7.50
CA LEU A 190 -1.09 -11.12 7.61
C LEU A 190 0.19 -11.70 7.01
N TRP A 191 0.63 -11.16 5.88
CA TRP A 191 1.87 -11.59 5.23
C TRP A 191 3.09 -11.25 6.07
N GLY A 192 3.20 -10.03 6.59
CA GLY A 192 4.29 -9.64 7.49
C GLY A 192 4.37 -10.56 8.72
N LEU A 193 3.22 -10.91 9.29
CA LEU A 193 3.14 -11.84 10.42
C LEU A 193 3.58 -13.26 10.05
N LEU A 194 3.18 -13.78 8.88
CA LEU A 194 3.63 -15.09 8.41
C LEU A 194 5.16 -15.13 8.27
N TRP A 195 5.77 -14.07 7.74
CA TRP A 195 7.23 -13.93 7.71
C TRP A 195 7.84 -13.91 9.12
N GLY A 196 7.31 -13.08 10.03
CA GLY A 196 7.75 -12.99 11.43
C GLY A 196 7.72 -14.32 12.17
N ILE A 197 6.60 -15.04 12.09
CA ILE A 197 6.40 -16.31 12.81
C ILE A 197 7.17 -17.46 12.16
N LEU A 198 6.98 -17.66 10.85
CA LEU A 198 7.43 -18.89 10.18
C LEU A 198 8.90 -18.78 9.76
N VAL A 199 9.34 -17.62 9.29
CA VAL A 199 10.68 -17.43 8.73
C VAL A 199 11.67 -16.95 9.79
N PHE A 200 11.31 -15.92 10.54
CA PHE A 200 12.19 -15.34 11.57
C PHE A 200 12.03 -16.01 12.93
N GLY A 201 10.90 -16.68 13.19
CA GLY A 201 10.67 -17.38 14.45
C GLY A 201 10.44 -16.47 15.65
N GLU A 202 9.93 -15.25 15.42
CA GLU A 202 9.80 -14.18 16.43
C GLU A 202 8.91 -14.55 17.63
N LEU A 203 8.01 -15.54 17.48
CA LEU A 203 7.10 -15.97 18.53
C LEU A 203 7.42 -17.36 19.11
N ARG A 204 8.62 -17.92 18.87
CA ARG A 204 8.98 -19.27 19.38
C ARG A 204 9.00 -19.37 20.89
N SER A 205 9.31 -18.28 21.58
CA SER A 205 9.32 -18.18 23.05
C SER A 205 8.08 -17.49 23.61
N ALA A 206 7.10 -17.15 22.77
CA ALA A 206 5.90 -16.46 23.20
C ALA A 206 5.01 -17.39 24.04
N SER A 207 4.30 -16.82 25.02
CA SER A 207 3.34 -17.59 25.82
C SER A 207 2.17 -18.08 24.95
N GLY A 208 1.53 -19.18 25.35
CA GLY A 208 0.37 -19.72 24.63
C GLY A 208 -0.78 -18.70 24.50
N SER A 209 -0.91 -17.77 25.45
CA SER A 209 -1.88 -16.68 25.38
C SER A 209 -1.56 -15.67 24.26
N VAL A 210 -0.29 -15.28 24.12
CA VAL A 210 0.14 -14.38 23.03
C VAL A 210 -0.06 -15.05 21.68
N LEU A 211 0.31 -16.33 21.55
CA LEU A 211 0.09 -17.07 20.31
C LEU A 211 -1.40 -17.18 19.95
N ALA A 212 -2.27 -17.42 20.95
CA ALA A 212 -3.71 -17.45 20.74
C ALA A 212 -4.27 -16.08 20.31
N GLN A 213 -3.77 -14.97 20.87
CA GLN A 213 -4.16 -13.63 20.44
C GLN A 213 -3.70 -13.34 19.01
N VAL A 214 -2.48 -13.74 18.64
CA VAL A 214 -1.94 -13.55 17.29
C VAL A 214 -2.74 -14.34 16.26
N ILE A 215 -3.04 -15.61 16.55
CA ILE A 215 -3.87 -16.46 15.67
C ILE A 215 -5.29 -15.90 15.59
N GLY A 216 -5.90 -15.56 16.74
CA GLY A 216 -7.24 -15.00 16.82
C GLY A 216 -7.38 -13.69 16.04
N GLY A 217 -6.47 -12.74 16.26
CA GLY A 217 -6.43 -11.47 15.54
C GLY A 217 -6.26 -11.65 14.03
N SER A 218 -5.40 -12.58 13.61
CA SER A 218 -5.22 -12.95 12.19
C SER A 218 -6.50 -13.50 11.58
N MET A 219 -7.19 -14.41 12.28
CA MET A 219 -8.45 -14.99 11.82
C MET A 219 -9.55 -13.92 11.70
N VAL A 220 -9.70 -13.04 12.70
CA VAL A 220 -10.66 -11.94 12.64
C VAL A 220 -10.39 -11.03 11.44
N MET A 221 -9.12 -10.69 11.20
CA MET A 221 -8.74 -9.87 10.06
C MET A 221 -8.98 -10.58 8.71
N ALA A 222 -8.68 -11.88 8.61
CA ALA A 222 -8.93 -12.68 7.41
C ALA A 222 -10.43 -12.81 7.12
N VAL A 223 -11.26 -13.01 8.14
CA VAL A 223 -12.73 -13.00 8.01
C VAL A 223 -13.20 -11.63 7.52
N GLY A 224 -12.71 -10.53 8.11
CA GLY A 224 -13.03 -9.17 7.67
C GLY A 224 -12.71 -8.94 6.19
N ALA A 225 -11.50 -9.33 5.76
CA ALA A 225 -11.08 -9.26 4.38
C ALA A 225 -11.96 -10.11 3.45
N GLY A 226 -12.31 -11.34 3.86
CA GLY A 226 -13.22 -12.22 3.13
C GLY A 226 -14.61 -11.62 2.94
N VAL A 227 -15.17 -11.01 3.98
CA VAL A 227 -16.47 -10.34 3.91
C VAL A 227 -16.43 -9.16 2.92
N ILE A 228 -15.36 -8.37 2.91
CA ILE A 228 -15.19 -7.28 1.93
C ILE A 228 -15.05 -7.83 0.51
N ALA A 229 -14.21 -8.86 0.32
CA ALA A 229 -13.97 -9.48 -0.98
C ALA A 229 -15.25 -10.08 -1.59
N LEU A 230 -16.11 -10.67 -0.77
CA LEU A 230 -17.40 -11.23 -1.18
C LEU A 230 -18.48 -10.15 -1.38
N SER A 231 -18.27 -8.93 -0.90
CA SER A 231 -19.19 -7.80 -1.06
C SER A 231 -18.96 -7.06 -2.38
N SER A 232 -19.04 -7.78 -3.50
CA SER A 232 -18.78 -7.25 -4.85
C SER A 232 -19.67 -6.06 -5.21
N VAL A 233 -19.14 -5.20 -6.08
CA VAL A 233 -19.83 -4.00 -6.61
C VAL A 233 -21.08 -4.43 -7.36
N ASP A 234 -22.23 -3.87 -6.97
CA ASP A 234 -23.49 -4.15 -7.66
C ASP A 234 -23.60 -3.40 -8.99
N ARG A 235 -24.44 -3.88 -9.92
CA ARG A 235 -24.67 -3.21 -11.21
C ARG A 235 -25.14 -1.75 -11.02
N ARG A 236 -25.95 -1.47 -10.00
CA ARG A 236 -26.41 -0.11 -9.67
C ARG A 236 -25.28 0.79 -9.16
N GLU A 237 -24.32 0.22 -8.44
CA GLU A 237 -23.13 0.93 -7.96
C GLU A 237 -22.18 1.24 -9.12
N HIS A 238 -22.02 0.29 -10.05
CA HIS A 238 -21.21 0.48 -11.25
C HIS A 238 -21.73 1.61 -12.16
N LEU A 239 -23.04 1.70 -12.38
CA LEU A 239 -23.65 2.79 -13.15
C LEU A 239 -23.36 4.17 -12.53
N ARG A 240 -23.44 4.29 -11.21
CA ARG A 240 -23.12 5.55 -10.52
C ARG A 240 -21.66 5.94 -10.59
N TRP A 241 -20.77 4.97 -10.66
CA TRP A 241 -19.35 5.25 -10.92
C TRP A 241 -19.13 5.79 -12.32
N GLN A 242 -19.84 5.26 -13.33
CA GLN A 242 -19.79 5.81 -14.69
C GLN A 242 -20.29 7.25 -14.73
N GLU A 243 -21.45 7.53 -14.10
CA GLU A 243 -21.95 8.91 -13.98
C GLU A 243 -20.96 9.84 -13.25
N ALA A 244 -20.27 9.33 -12.21
CA ALA A 244 -19.27 10.11 -11.49
C ALA A 244 -18.04 10.41 -12.34
N ALA A 245 -17.59 9.43 -13.12
CA ALA A 245 -16.50 9.59 -14.07
C ALA A 245 -16.83 10.59 -15.17
N GLU A 246 -18.06 10.57 -15.72
CA GLU A 246 -18.50 11.55 -16.71
C GLU A 246 -18.58 12.97 -16.15
N ARG A 247 -19.04 13.12 -14.90
CA ARG A 247 -19.04 14.43 -14.21
C ARG A 247 -17.63 14.97 -13.98
N GLU A 248 -16.70 14.14 -13.52
CA GLU A 248 -15.31 14.59 -13.32
C GLU A 248 -14.59 14.81 -14.66
N GLY A 249 -14.87 13.98 -15.66
CA GLY A 249 -14.36 14.14 -17.02
C GLY A 249 -14.79 15.48 -17.63
N SER A 250 -16.09 15.81 -17.56
CA SER A 250 -16.60 17.10 -18.05
C SER A 250 -16.03 18.29 -17.28
N ARG A 251 -15.86 18.17 -15.95
CA ARG A 251 -15.25 19.21 -15.12
C ARG A 251 -13.81 19.56 -15.52
N TYR A 252 -13.04 18.56 -15.97
CA TYR A 252 -11.64 18.72 -16.36
C TYR A 252 -11.41 18.78 -17.87
N GLY A 253 -12.48 18.82 -18.68
CA GLY A 253 -12.37 18.84 -20.14
C GLY A 253 -11.80 17.55 -20.73
N VAL A 254 -11.88 16.44 -20.00
CA VAL A 254 -11.44 15.11 -20.49
C VAL A 254 -12.56 14.51 -21.32
N ARG A 255 -12.22 14.02 -22.52
CA ARG A 255 -13.20 13.40 -23.44
C ARG A 255 -13.90 12.20 -22.76
N ALA A 256 -15.22 12.12 -22.90
CA ALA A 256 -16.02 11.03 -22.32
C ALA A 256 -15.56 9.66 -22.85
N GLU A 257 -15.32 9.55 -24.15
CA GLU A 257 -14.79 8.34 -24.81
C GLU A 257 -13.45 7.90 -24.21
N TYR A 258 -12.56 8.86 -23.90
CA TYR A 258 -11.29 8.56 -23.23
C TYR A 258 -11.56 7.93 -21.87
N THR A 259 -12.38 8.61 -21.06
CA THR A 259 -12.63 8.21 -19.68
C THR A 259 -13.31 6.83 -19.63
N GLN A 260 -14.32 6.60 -20.47
CA GLN A 260 -15.04 5.33 -20.57
C GLN A 260 -14.12 4.18 -21.01
N ALA A 261 -13.34 4.36 -22.08
CA ALA A 261 -12.39 3.35 -22.54
C ALA A 261 -11.36 2.99 -21.44
N ARG A 262 -10.84 4.01 -20.73
CA ARG A 262 -9.81 3.82 -19.70
C ARG A 262 -10.34 3.19 -18.41
N ILE A 263 -11.62 3.39 -18.11
CA ILE A 263 -12.33 2.71 -17.01
C ILE A 263 -12.64 1.27 -17.39
N ALA A 264 -13.05 1.01 -18.63
CA ALA A 264 -13.27 -0.34 -19.15
C ALA A 264 -11.99 -1.17 -19.29
N GLY A 265 -10.81 -0.53 -19.25
CA GLY A 265 -9.52 -1.19 -19.47
C GLY A 265 -9.18 -1.34 -20.96
N GLU A 266 -9.93 -0.67 -21.84
CA GLU A 266 -9.69 -0.68 -23.27
C GLU A 266 -8.45 0.17 -23.60
N ALA A 267 -7.35 -0.52 -23.87
CA ALA A 267 -6.06 0.07 -24.19
C ALA A 267 -6.02 0.85 -25.53
N GLY A 268 -7.10 0.83 -26.33
CA GLY A 268 -7.06 1.15 -27.76
C GLY A 268 -7.81 2.40 -28.23
N ALA A 269 -8.66 3.02 -27.41
CA ALA A 269 -9.65 3.96 -27.98
C ALA A 269 -9.07 5.32 -28.41
N ILE A 270 -7.96 5.80 -27.83
CA ILE A 270 -7.41 7.11 -28.21
C ILE A 270 -5.87 7.11 -28.19
N GLY A 271 -5.27 6.77 -29.33
CA GLY A 271 -3.94 7.26 -29.72
C GLY A 271 -2.74 6.37 -29.39
N ALA A 272 -2.38 5.53 -30.36
CA ALA A 272 -1.06 4.93 -30.62
C ALA A 272 -0.42 4.06 -29.52
N THR A 273 -0.30 2.77 -29.83
CA THR A 273 0.75 1.89 -29.27
C THR A 273 2.13 2.44 -29.65
N ARG A 274 2.61 3.43 -28.90
CA ARG A 274 3.93 4.02 -29.11
C ARG A 274 4.97 2.91 -28.91
N ARG A 275 5.70 2.56 -29.97
CA ARG A 275 6.85 1.65 -29.86
C ARG A 275 7.82 2.23 -28.84
N ARG A 276 8.35 1.38 -27.96
CA ARG A 276 9.32 1.79 -26.94
C ARG A 276 10.49 2.50 -27.62
N SER A 277 10.81 3.69 -27.14
CA SER A 277 11.89 4.50 -27.68
C SER A 277 13.26 3.96 -27.21
N ALA A 278 14.35 4.38 -27.86
CA ALA A 278 15.69 4.08 -27.38
C ALA A 278 15.93 4.67 -25.97
N LEU A 279 15.33 5.84 -25.67
CA LEU A 279 15.40 6.45 -24.34
C LEU A 279 14.76 5.55 -23.27
N ASP A 280 13.66 4.87 -23.59
CA ASP A 280 12.99 3.96 -22.65
C ASP A 280 13.95 2.83 -22.23
N TRP A 281 14.70 2.29 -23.19
CA TRP A 281 15.70 1.26 -22.92
C TRP A 281 16.93 1.78 -22.17
N VAL A 282 17.36 3.02 -22.44
CA VAL A 282 18.43 3.68 -21.67
C VAL A 282 18.00 3.86 -20.21
N VAL A 283 16.77 4.32 -19.96
CA VAL A 283 16.24 4.49 -18.59
C VAL A 283 16.19 3.15 -17.86
N VAL A 284 15.67 2.09 -18.51
CA VAL A 284 15.65 0.74 -17.95
C VAL A 284 17.07 0.24 -17.66
N GLY A 285 17.98 0.39 -18.62
CA GLY A 285 19.37 -0.03 -18.48
C GLY A 285 20.09 0.68 -17.33
N LEU A 286 19.88 1.99 -17.17
CA LEU A 286 20.45 2.77 -16.07
C LEU A 286 19.89 2.32 -14.71
N ALA A 287 18.57 2.15 -14.61
CA ALA A 287 17.95 1.68 -13.37
C ALA A 287 18.46 0.28 -12.98
N THR A 288 18.57 -0.63 -13.96
CA THR A 288 19.13 -1.97 -13.76
C THR A 288 20.59 -1.92 -13.34
N ALA A 289 21.41 -1.07 -13.98
CA ALA A 289 22.82 -0.91 -13.65
C ALA A 289 23.00 -0.40 -12.21
N ILE A 290 22.17 0.53 -11.74
CA ILE A 290 22.19 1.02 -10.35
C ILE A 290 21.90 -0.12 -9.37
N ILE A 291 20.85 -0.91 -9.62
CA ILE A 291 20.50 -2.05 -8.75
C ILE A 291 21.66 -3.06 -8.69
N ILE A 292 22.25 -3.39 -9.84
CA ILE A 292 23.39 -4.31 -9.92
C ILE A 292 24.60 -3.74 -9.16
N ALA A 293 24.92 -2.45 -9.33
CA ALA A 293 26.04 -1.81 -8.65
C ALA A 293 25.91 -1.89 -7.12
N PHE A 294 24.72 -1.63 -6.58
CA PHE A 294 24.47 -1.81 -5.15
C PHE A 294 24.54 -3.28 -4.73
N ALA A 295 24.02 -4.21 -5.54
CA ALA A 295 24.07 -5.64 -5.26
C ALA A 295 25.52 -6.16 -5.12
N LEU A 296 26.44 -5.67 -5.96
CA LEU A 296 27.85 -6.07 -5.94
C LEU A 296 28.59 -5.61 -4.67
N VAL A 297 28.13 -4.54 -4.02
CA VAL A 297 28.74 -3.99 -2.79
C VAL A 297 28.02 -4.48 -1.53
N ALA A 298 26.84 -5.07 -1.68
CA ALA A 298 25.99 -5.53 -0.59
C ALA A 298 26.68 -6.64 0.21
N ARG A 299 26.44 -6.63 1.53
CA ARG A 299 26.78 -7.77 2.39
C ARG A 299 25.52 -8.50 2.79
N ALA A 300 25.57 -9.82 2.75
CA ALA A 300 24.45 -10.65 3.21
C ALA A 300 24.20 -10.39 4.70
N PRO A 301 22.96 -10.08 5.10
CA PRO A 301 22.63 -9.91 6.51
C PRO A 301 22.70 -11.29 7.19
N GLN A 302 23.36 -11.36 8.33
CA GLN A 302 23.42 -12.59 9.13
C GLN A 302 22.10 -12.74 9.90
N ILE A 303 21.11 -13.34 9.25
CA ILE A 303 19.80 -13.61 9.83
C ILE A 303 19.56 -15.12 9.81
N ASN A 304 19.22 -15.67 10.97
CA ASN A 304 18.76 -17.05 11.05
C ASN A 304 17.34 -17.13 10.49
N ILE A 305 17.19 -17.74 9.31
CA ILE A 305 15.90 -17.90 8.65
C ILE A 305 15.55 -19.38 8.46
N HIS A 306 14.27 -19.70 8.58
CA HIS A 306 13.76 -21.03 8.20
C HIS A 306 13.54 -21.07 6.69
N LEU A 307 14.55 -21.57 5.96
CA LEU A 307 14.59 -21.54 4.51
C LEU A 307 13.37 -22.22 3.85
N GLY A 308 12.87 -23.31 4.41
CA GLY A 308 11.69 -24.00 3.88
C GLY A 308 10.44 -23.10 3.87
N TRP A 309 10.19 -22.38 4.97
CA TRP A 309 9.07 -21.43 5.05
C TRP A 309 9.30 -20.19 4.18
N ALA A 310 10.54 -19.69 4.11
CA ALA A 310 10.89 -18.57 3.25
C ALA A 310 10.59 -18.91 1.77
N LEU A 311 11.04 -20.07 1.31
CA LEU A 311 10.77 -20.56 -0.05
C LEU A 311 9.27 -20.74 -0.29
N ALA A 312 8.53 -21.32 0.65
CA ALA A 312 7.08 -21.49 0.52
C ALA A 312 6.35 -20.15 0.36
N LEU A 313 6.69 -19.14 1.18
CA LEU A 313 6.08 -17.80 1.10
C LEU A 313 6.49 -17.05 -0.17
N ILE A 314 7.73 -17.19 -0.63
CA ILE A 314 8.18 -16.63 -1.91
C ILE A 314 7.40 -17.25 -3.07
N VAL A 315 7.28 -18.57 -3.13
CA VAL A 315 6.52 -19.28 -4.17
C VAL A 315 5.06 -18.85 -4.16
N ALA A 316 4.43 -18.77 -2.98
CA ALA A 316 3.06 -18.30 -2.84
C ALA A 316 2.89 -16.85 -3.35
N THR A 317 3.82 -15.97 -3.00
CA THR A 317 3.80 -14.56 -3.42
C THR A 317 3.96 -14.44 -4.95
N ILE A 318 4.91 -15.17 -5.54
CA ILE A 318 5.13 -15.18 -7.00
C ILE A 318 3.91 -15.75 -7.72
N ALA A 319 3.29 -16.81 -7.21
CA ALA A 319 2.09 -17.40 -7.79
C ALA A 319 0.90 -16.42 -7.77
N MET A 320 0.68 -15.74 -6.64
CA MET A 320 -0.37 -14.72 -6.52
C MET A 320 -0.11 -13.53 -7.43
N LEU A 321 1.13 -13.01 -7.44
CA LEU A 321 1.53 -11.91 -8.30
C LEU A 321 1.34 -12.25 -9.79
N SER A 322 1.78 -13.43 -10.21
CA SER A 322 1.67 -13.88 -11.60
C SER A 322 0.21 -14.05 -12.02
N THR A 323 -0.63 -14.59 -11.13
CA THR A 323 -2.07 -14.76 -11.38
C THR A 323 -2.77 -13.40 -11.50
N ALA A 324 -2.51 -12.49 -10.56
CA ALA A 324 -3.08 -11.14 -10.58
C ALA A 324 -2.60 -10.33 -11.78
N ALA A 325 -1.29 -10.38 -12.08
CA ALA A 325 -0.70 -9.72 -13.24
C ALA A 325 -1.30 -10.26 -14.55
N SER A 326 -1.48 -11.57 -14.66
CA SER A 326 -2.06 -12.20 -15.85
C SER A 326 -3.53 -11.82 -16.04
N ALA A 327 -4.33 -11.84 -14.98
CA ALA A 327 -5.72 -11.43 -15.02
C ALA A 327 -5.84 -9.95 -15.43
N LEU A 328 -5.03 -9.08 -14.81
CA LEU A 328 -5.01 -7.66 -15.09
C LEU A 328 -4.50 -7.36 -16.51
N TRP A 329 -3.48 -8.08 -16.98
CA TRP A 329 -2.98 -7.98 -18.35
C TRP A 329 -4.05 -8.31 -19.38
N ARG A 330 -4.80 -9.41 -19.16
CA ARG A 330 -5.87 -9.84 -20.07
C ARG A 330 -6.99 -8.80 -20.15
N ALA A 331 -7.33 -8.16 -19.03
CA ALA A 331 -8.40 -7.19 -18.96
C ALA A 331 -7.99 -5.77 -19.41
N THR A 332 -6.74 -5.37 -19.18
CA THR A 332 -6.34 -3.94 -19.26
C THR A 332 -5.09 -3.68 -20.09
N ARG A 333 -4.29 -4.72 -20.37
CA ARG A 333 -2.93 -4.61 -20.91
C ARG A 333 -2.02 -3.67 -20.11
N PHE A 334 -2.33 -3.46 -18.83
CA PHE A 334 -1.74 -2.45 -17.94
C PHE A 334 -1.84 -1.00 -18.43
N ASN A 335 -2.72 -0.72 -19.40
CA ASN A 335 -2.90 0.63 -19.90
C ASN A 335 -3.95 1.40 -19.11
#